data_AF-A0A371LRY2-F1
#
_entry.id   AF-A0A371LRY2-F1
#
_cell.length_a   1.000
_cell.length_b   1.000
_cell.length_c   1.000
_cell.angle_alpha   90.00
_cell.angle_beta   90.00
_cell.angle_gamma   90.00
#
_symmetry.space_group_name_H-M   'P 1'
#
loop_
_entity.id
_entity.type
_entity.pdbx_description
1 polymer ?
#
loop_
_entity_poly.entity_id
_entity_poly.type
_entity_poly.pdbx_seq_one_letter_code
_entity_poly.pdbx_strand_id
1 'polypeptide(L)' 'MAATQFVVNGLLVGALFAGVAVGFALIWGVVDIINLAHGEMVMLGGYTSYWVLTLITGNAEGSPLLFLATIPVAIAVLF' A
#
# COMPACT_ATOMS: atom_id res chain seq x y z
N MET A 1 16.72 -22.83 25.44
CA MET A 1 16.01 -21.54 25.52
C MET A 1 16.00 -20.78 24.19
N ALA A 2 17.12 -20.66 23.47
CA ALA A 2 17.14 -19.98 22.15
C ALA A 2 16.33 -20.69 21.04
N ALA A 3 16.34 -22.03 20.98
CA ALA A 3 15.61 -22.79 19.96
C ALA A 3 14.10 -22.54 20.00
N THR A 4 13.50 -22.54 21.20
CA THR A 4 12.08 -22.25 21.39
C THR A 4 11.73 -20.83 20.94
N GLN A 5 12.61 -19.86 21.17
CA GLN A 5 12.43 -18.48 20.71
C GLN A 5 12.45 -18.37 19.18
N PHE A 6 13.36 -19.07 18.50
CA PHE A 6 13.41 -19.06 17.03
C PHE A 6 12.16 -19.72 16.41
N VAL A 7 11.66 -20.80 17.00
CA VAL A 7 10.44 -21.46 16.55
C VAL A 7 9.23 -20.55 16.71
N VAL A 8 9.09 -19.89 17.87
CA VAL A 8 7.99 -18.95 18.11
C VAL A 8 8.09 -17.74 17.17
N ASN A 9 9.27 -17.16 16.99
CA ASN A 9 9.47 -16.03 16.08
C ASN A 9 9.14 -16.41 14.62
N GLY A 10 9.61 -17.58 14.16
CA GLY A 10 9.30 -18.08 12.83
C GLY A 10 7.79 -18.30 12.61
N LEU A 11 7.08 -18.80 13.63
CA LEU A 11 5.64 -18.97 13.58
C LEU A 11 4.89 -17.63 13.57
N LEU A 12 5.34 -16.64 14.35
CA LEU A 12 4.75 -15.30 14.35
C LEU A 12 4.91 -14.61 13.00
N VAL A 13 6.11 -14.64 12.42
CA VAL A 13 6.38 -14.08 11.09
C VAL A 13 5.61 -14.84 10.01
N GLY A 14 5.55 -16.17 10.10
CA GLY A 14 4.76 -17.00 9.18
C GLY A 14 3.26 -16.72 9.26
N ALA A 15 2.71 -16.54 10.46
CA ALA A 15 1.30 -16.18 10.66
C ALA A 15 0.98 -14.79 10.09
N LEU A 16 1.91 -13.84 10.22
CA LEU A 16 1.77 -12.51 9.61
C LEU A 16 1.67 -12.62 8.09
N PHE A 17 2.60 -13.34 7.44
CA PHE A 17 2.55 -13.55 5.99
C PHE A 17 1.33 -14.35 5.54
N ALA A 18 0.91 -15.37 6.31
CA ALA A 18 -0.30 -16.13 6.03
C ALA A 18 -1.55 -15.25 6.10
N GLY A 19 -1.66 -14.34 7.08
CA GLY A 19 -2.76 -13.39 7.17
C GLY A 19 -2.83 -12.46 5.96
N VAL A 20 -1.69 -11.93 5.49
CA VAL A 20 -1.62 -11.11 4.28
C VAL A 20 -2.07 -11.92 3.05
N ALA A 21 -1.58 -13.17 2.90
CA ALA A 21 -1.93 -14.04 1.78
C ALA A 21 -3.43 -14.38 1.76
N VAL A 22 -4.05 -14.65 2.92
CA VAL A 22 -5.49 -14.89 3.02
C VAL A 22 -6.29 -13.66 2.60
N GLY A 23 -5.86 -12.45 2.98
CA GLY A 23 -6.50 -11.20 2.53
C GLY A 23 -6.51 -11.08 1.00
N PHE A 24 -5.37 -11.31 0.35
CA PHE A 24 -5.30 -11.33 -1.13
C PHE A 24 -6.15 -12.43 -1.75
N ALA A 25 -6.13 -13.64 -1.17
CA ALA A 25 -6.94 -14.75 -1.64
C ALA A 25 -8.45 -14.47 -1.53
N LEU A 26 -8.90 -13.75 -0.50
CA LEU A 26 -10.31 -13.36 -0.34
C LEU A 26 -10.74 -12.35 -1.41
N ILE A 27 -9.90 -11.35 -1.72
CA ILE A 27 -10.22 -10.33 -2.73
C ILE A 27 -10.44 -10.97 -4.10
N TRP A 28 -9.58 -11.92 -4.49
CA TRP A 28 -9.61 -12.52 -5.83
C TRP A 28 -10.48 -13.79 -5.89
N GLY A 29 -10.62 -14.49 -4.77
CA GLY A 29 -11.33 -15.78 -4.70
C GLY A 29 -12.80 -15.71 -4.32
N VAL A 30 -13.29 -14.60 -3.74
CA VAL A 30 -14.72 -14.44 -3.40
C VAL A 30 -15.48 -13.64 -4.45
N VAL A 31 -14.81 -12.68 -5.09
CA VAL A 31 -15.46 -11.76 -6.04
C VAL A 31 -15.58 -12.38 -7.44
N ASP A 32 -14.83 -13.46 -7.75
CA ASP A 32 -14.78 -14.17 -9.05
C ASP A 32 -14.57 -13.25 -10.28
N ILE A 33 -14.17 -11.99 -10.05
CA ILE A 33 -13.87 -10.98 -11.06
C ILE A 33 -12.46 -10.48 -10.82
N ILE A 34 -11.60 -10.62 -11.82
CA ILE A 34 -10.23 -10.12 -11.79
C ILE A 34 -10.27 -8.60 -12.03
N ASN A 35 -10.04 -7.81 -10.98
CA ASN A 35 -9.92 -6.36 -11.09
C ASN A 35 -8.52 -5.97 -11.61
N LEU A 36 -8.40 -5.74 -12.91
CA LEU A 36 -7.16 -5.27 -13.55
C LEU A 36 -6.86 -3.79 -13.31
N ALA A 37 -7.83 -3.01 -12.80
CA ALA A 37 -7.64 -1.59 -12.53
C ALA A 37 -6.77 -1.35 -11.28
N HIS A 38 -6.43 -2.37 -10.50
CA HIS A 38 -5.62 -2.20 -9.29
C HIS A 38 -4.27 -1.51 -9.57
N GLY A 39 -3.60 -1.86 -10.68
CA GLY A 39 -2.36 -1.19 -11.08
C GLY A 39 -2.58 0.24 -11.58
N GLU A 40 -3.68 0.48 -12.29
CA GLU A 40 -4.06 1.81 -12.78
C GLU A 40 -4.41 2.77 -11.63
N MET A 41 -5.12 2.28 -10.60
CA MET A 41 -5.43 3.05 -9.40
C MET A 41 -4.18 3.47 -8.63
N VAL A 42 -3.15 2.61 -8.58
CA VAL A 42 -1.85 2.97 -7.96
C VAL A 42 -1.15 4.06 -8.77
N MET A 43 -1.15 3.97 -10.10
CA MET A 43 -0.55 5.00 -10.97
C MET A 43 -1.30 6.33 -10.84
N LEU A 44 -2.64 6.30 -10.82
CA LEU A 44 -3.46 7.49 -10.55
C LEU A 44 -3.19 8.08 -9.16
N GLY A 45 -2.93 7.25 -8.14
CA GLY A 45 -2.49 7.70 -6.81
C GLY A 45 -1.16 8.45 -6.83
N GLY A 46 -0.21 7.95 -7.62
CA GLY A 46 1.06 8.64 -7.86
C GLY A 46 0.87 10.00 -8.56
N TYR A 47 0.09 10.04 -9.64
CA TYR A 47 -0.17 11.28 -10.38
C TYR A 47 -0.95 12.31 -9.55
N THR A 48 -1.96 11.88 -8.80
CA THR A 48 -2.71 12.77 -7.90
C THR A 48 -1.79 13.37 -6.83
N SER A 49 -0.91 12.55 -6.22
CA SER A 49 0.10 13.04 -5.27
C SER A 49 1.07 14.06 -5.91
N TYR A 50 1.49 13.82 -7.15
CA TYR A 50 2.36 14.73 -7.93
C TYR A 50 1.68 16.06 -8.22
N TRP A 51 0.42 16.05 -8.68
CA TRP A 51 -0.32 17.26 -9.00
C TRP A 51 -0.65 18.07 -7.76
N VAL A 52 -1.07 17.42 -6.66
CA VAL A 52 -1.30 18.08 -5.37
C VAL A 52 -0.01 18.75 -4.88
N LEU A 53 1.13 18.06 -4.97
CA LEU A 53 2.43 18.63 -4.59
C LEU A 53 2.82 19.84 -5.46
N THR A 54 2.61 19.73 -6.77
CA THR A 54 2.90 20.79 -7.74
C THR A 54 2.02 22.01 -7.52
N LEU A 55 0.74 21.83 -7.15
CA LEU A 55 -0.17 22.93 -6.81
C LEU A 55 0.24 23.67 -5.53
N ILE A 56 0.77 22.94 -4.54
CA ILE A 56 1.18 23.53 -3.26
C ILE A 56 2.51 24.27 -3.38
N THR A 57 3.47 23.73 -4.13
CA THR A 57 4.86 24.23 -4.12
C THR A 57 5.23 24.99 -5.42
N GLY A 58 4.49 24.79 -6.51
CA GLY A 58 4.80 25.36 -7.83
C GLY A 58 5.92 24.64 -8.59
N ASN A 59 6.61 23.70 -7.94
CA ASN A 59 7.62 22.82 -8.52
C ASN A 59 7.42 21.37 -8.02
N ALA A 60 7.74 20.40 -8.87
CA ALA A 60 7.62 18.97 -8.55
C ALA A 60 8.72 18.45 -7.61
N GLU A 61 9.76 19.25 -7.36
CA GLU A 61 10.88 18.93 -6.49
C GLU A 61 10.60 19.38 -5.04
N GLY A 62 9.41 19.08 -4.54
CA GLY A 62 9.08 19.31 -3.14
C GLY A 62 9.93 18.44 -2.21
N SER A 63 10.14 18.89 -0.97
CA SER A 63 10.83 18.07 0.04
C SER A 63 10.17 16.68 0.17
N PRO A 64 10.93 15.59 0.38
CA PRO A 64 10.37 14.24 0.53
C PRO A 64 9.28 14.12 1.59
N LEU A 65 9.33 14.98 2.61
CA LEU A 65 8.33 15.05 3.68
C LEU A 65 6.98 15.58 3.18
N LEU A 66 6.99 16.55 2.28
CA LEU A 66 5.76 17.12 1.72
C LEU A 66 5.09 16.15 0.74
N PHE A 67 5.88 15.39 -0.03
CA PHE A 67 5.37 14.31 -0.86
C PHE A 67 4.70 13.22 -0.01
N LEU A 68 5.29 12.84 1.12
CA LEU A 68 4.67 11.87 2.02
C LEU A 68 3.34 12.40 2.61
N ALA A 69 3.25 13.71 2.86
CA ALA A 69 2.04 14.36 3.35
C ALA A 69 0.90 14.43 2.31
N THR A 70 1.17 14.29 1.01
CA THR A 70 0.12 14.24 -0.03
C THR A 70 -0.46 12.85 -0.25
N ILE A 71 0.20 11.78 0.26
CA ILE A 71 -0.28 10.39 0.14
C ILE A 71 -1.67 10.18 0.76
N PRO A 72 -1.99 10.68 1.97
CA PRO A 72 -3.34 10.56 2.52
C PRO A 72 -4.41 11.22 1.65
N VAL A 73 -4.08 12.31 0.97
CA VAL A 73 -4.99 13.00 0.04
C VAL A 73 -5.25 12.13 -1.19
N ALA A 74 -4.21 11.53 -1.77
CA ALA A 74 -4.36 10.61 -2.89
C ALA A 74 -5.17 9.35 -2.51
N ILE A 75 -5.00 8.83 -1.30
CA ILE A 75 -5.80 7.71 -0.80
C ILE A 75 -7.27 8.11 -0.68
N ALA A 76 -7.57 9.25 -0.04
CA ALA A 76 -8.96 9.71 0.14
C ALA A 76 -9.70 10.06 -1.16
N VAL A 77 -8.97 10.39 -2.24
CA VAL A 77 -9.56 10.68 -3.56
C VAL A 77 -9.86 9.41 -4.35
N LEU A 78 -9.11 8.33 -4.13
CA LEU A 78 -9.15 7.12 -4.98
C LEU A 78 -9.75 5.89 -4.30
N PHE A 79 -9.83 5.85 -2.98
CA PHE A 79 -10.37 4.75 -2.18
C PHE A 79 -11.47 5.26 -1.24
#